data_AF-A0A968XRX3-F1
#
_entry.id   AF-A0A968XRX3-F1
#
_cell.length_a   1.000
_cell.length_b   1.000
_cell.length_c   1.000
_cell.angle_alpha   90.00
_cell.angle_beta   90.00
_cell.angle_gamma   90.00
#
_symmetry.space_group_name_H-M   'P 1'
#
loop_
_entity.id
_entity.type
_entity.pdbx_description
1 polymer ?
#
loop_
_entity_poly.entity_id
_entity_poly.type
_entity_poly.pdbx_seq_one_letter_code
_entity_poly.pdbx_strand_id
1 'polypeptide(L)'
;MKLFFGLMMIFGLLFCTSATTFAKPKKQMKFKIRIENISTGEQTNASGTKYPFALSPGMYVVSEKEMPLFTVGKKAALGIEMQAEDGNPMLLADSLGTKVGNARLGIFNTPVGANMPAPILPGGAFEFEVEAIEGQKLTLTTMFGQSNDLFYAPSKAINLFEKGEAISSDITDKLMLWDAGTEVNEEPGTGANQAPRQKMANMGMVEKGVVKLVADSFTYPETKSVLKVTVTPVN
;
A
#
# COMPACT_ATOMS: atom_id res chain seq x y z
N MET A 1 -16.55 -66.52 -64.13
CA MET A 1 -16.23 -66.71 -62.70
C MET A 1 -15.07 -65.79 -62.33
N LYS A 2 -15.36 -64.69 -61.62
CA LYS A 2 -14.47 -63.97 -60.70
C LYS A 2 -15.27 -62.80 -60.10
N LEU A 3 -15.81 -63.06 -58.91
CA LEU A 3 -16.36 -62.06 -57.99
C LEU A 3 -15.23 -61.12 -57.55
N PHE A 4 -15.43 -59.81 -57.61
CA PHE A 4 -14.63 -58.85 -56.88
C PHE A 4 -15.43 -58.39 -55.65
N PHE A 5 -14.95 -58.78 -54.47
CA PHE A 5 -15.43 -58.32 -53.17
C PHE A 5 -14.92 -56.90 -52.92
N GLY A 6 -15.83 -56.03 -52.48
CA GLY A 6 -15.53 -54.65 -52.10
C GLY A 6 -14.76 -54.55 -50.79
N LEU A 7 -13.98 -53.48 -50.69
CA LEU A 7 -13.40 -53.01 -49.44
C LEU A 7 -13.85 -51.55 -49.23
N MET A 8 -14.85 -51.36 -48.37
CA MET A 8 -15.32 -50.03 -47.98
C MET A 8 -14.44 -49.55 -46.82
N MET A 9 -13.53 -48.63 -47.13
CA MET A 9 -12.69 -47.95 -46.13
C MET A 9 -13.54 -46.88 -45.42
N ILE A 10 -13.89 -47.11 -44.15
CA ILE A 10 -14.54 -46.10 -43.31
C ILE A 10 -13.43 -45.21 -42.73
N PHE A 11 -13.31 -43.99 -43.26
CA PHE A 11 -12.50 -42.93 -42.66
C PHE A 11 -13.25 -42.38 -41.43
N GLY A 12 -12.83 -42.77 -40.23
CA GLY A 12 -13.30 -42.14 -39.00
C GLY A 12 -12.69 -40.74 -38.86
N LEU A 13 -13.48 -39.70 -39.12
CA LEU A 13 -13.10 -38.33 -38.77
C LEU A 13 -13.06 -38.21 -37.24
N LEU A 14 -11.86 -38.15 -36.66
CA LEU A 14 -11.68 -37.70 -35.27
C LEU A 14 -11.92 -36.19 -35.23
N PHE A 15 -13.11 -35.75 -34.81
CA PHE A 15 -13.34 -34.37 -34.43
C PHE A 15 -12.64 -34.10 -33.09
N CYS A 16 -11.44 -33.53 -33.14
CA CYS A 16 -10.79 -32.96 -31.96
C CYS A 16 -11.47 -31.63 -31.65
N THR A 17 -12.52 -31.63 -30.83
CA THR A 17 -13.13 -30.41 -30.32
C THR A 17 -12.19 -29.79 -29.29
N SER A 18 -11.33 -28.86 -29.71
CA SER A 18 -10.66 -27.95 -28.79
C SER A 18 -11.73 -27.04 -28.18
N ALA A 19 -12.18 -27.38 -26.97
CA ALA A 19 -13.02 -26.49 -26.17
C ALA A 19 -12.18 -25.25 -25.82
N THR A 20 -12.42 -24.15 -26.52
CA THR A 20 -11.97 -22.83 -26.10
C THR A 20 -12.68 -22.52 -24.79
N THR A 21 -11.99 -22.69 -23.67
CA THR A 21 -12.46 -22.20 -22.37
C THR A 21 -12.47 -20.67 -22.43
N PHE A 22 -13.62 -20.07 -22.66
CA PHE A 22 -13.81 -18.65 -22.40
C PHE A 22 -13.60 -18.44 -20.90
N ALA A 23 -12.56 -17.69 -20.53
CA ALA A 23 -12.36 -17.29 -19.14
C ALA A 23 -13.61 -16.56 -18.66
N LYS A 24 -14.12 -16.91 -17.47
CA LYS A 24 -15.23 -16.18 -16.87
C LYS A 24 -14.84 -14.69 -16.77
N PRO A 25 -15.77 -13.76 -17.06
CA PRO A 25 -15.49 -12.34 -16.90
C PRO A 25 -15.13 -12.06 -15.44
N LYS A 26 -14.01 -11.35 -15.23
CA LYS A 26 -13.52 -10.99 -13.90
C LYS A 26 -14.52 -10.03 -13.22
N LYS A 27 -14.83 -10.28 -11.95
CA LYS A 27 -15.72 -9.41 -11.16
C LYS A 27 -15.08 -8.04 -10.97
N GLN A 28 -15.83 -6.97 -11.16
CA GLN A 28 -15.44 -5.62 -10.78
C GLN A 28 -16.20 -5.22 -9.51
N MET A 29 -15.52 -4.58 -8.57
CA MET A 29 -16.08 -4.14 -7.30
C MET A 29 -15.45 -2.82 -6.90
N LYS A 30 -16.24 -1.99 -6.21
CA LYS A 30 -15.75 -0.79 -5.55
C LYS A 30 -15.54 -1.11 -4.06
N PHE A 31 -14.46 -0.62 -3.48
CA PHE A 31 -14.14 -0.77 -2.07
C PHE A 31 -13.97 0.60 -1.43
N LYS A 32 -14.52 0.76 -0.24
CA LYS A 32 -14.17 1.84 0.67
C LYS A 32 -12.97 1.42 1.49
N ILE A 33 -11.93 2.25 1.47
CA ILE A 33 -10.74 2.12 2.29
C ILE A 33 -10.80 3.20 3.35
N ARG A 34 -10.61 2.81 4.61
CA ARG A 34 -10.57 3.74 5.73
C ARG A 34 -9.31 3.52 6.54
N ILE A 35 -8.52 4.57 6.70
CA ILE A 35 -7.25 4.61 7.45
C ILE A 35 -7.48 5.52 8.65
N GLU A 36 -7.36 5.00 9.86
CA GLU A 36 -7.71 5.69 11.10
C GLU A 36 -6.49 5.79 12.01
N ASN A 37 -6.31 6.97 12.59
CA ASN A 37 -5.45 7.16 13.74
C ASN A 37 -6.26 6.82 14.99
N ILE A 38 -6.11 5.60 15.48
CA ILE A 38 -6.85 5.06 16.64
C ILE A 38 -6.10 5.25 17.96
N SER A 39 -4.99 6.00 17.95
CA SER A 39 -4.22 6.24 19.16
C SER A 39 -5.06 6.93 20.23
N THR A 40 -4.95 6.48 21.47
CA THR A 40 -5.61 7.10 22.63
C THR A 40 -4.64 8.05 23.31
N GLY A 41 -4.63 9.31 22.90
CA GLY A 41 -3.78 10.35 23.48
C GLY A 41 -2.34 10.34 22.96
N GLU A 42 -1.43 10.91 23.74
CA GLU A 42 -0.02 11.02 23.39
C GLU A 42 0.72 9.70 23.56
N GLN A 43 1.69 9.47 22.69
CA GLN A 43 2.68 8.40 22.83
C GLN A 43 3.81 8.89 23.72
N THR A 44 4.53 7.97 24.34
CA THR A 44 5.69 8.29 25.18
C THR A 44 6.93 7.64 24.58
N ASN A 45 7.96 8.41 24.27
CA ASN A 45 9.24 7.86 23.82
C ASN A 45 10.11 7.40 25.01
N ALA A 46 11.31 6.90 24.73
CA ALA A 46 12.19 6.31 25.75
C ALA A 46 12.69 7.35 26.77
N SER A 47 12.85 8.61 26.36
CA SER A 47 13.20 9.73 27.25
C SER A 47 12.03 10.22 28.13
N GLY A 48 10.82 9.66 27.95
CA GLY A 48 9.62 10.04 28.69
C GLY A 48 8.90 11.27 28.11
N THR A 49 9.36 11.77 26.95
CA THR A 49 8.69 12.86 26.25
C THR A 49 7.42 12.36 25.60
N LYS A 50 6.34 13.14 25.76
CA LYS A 50 5.06 12.85 25.14
C LYS A 50 4.94 13.54 23.78
N TYR A 51 4.34 12.85 22.83
CA TYR A 51 4.09 13.38 21.49
C TYR A 51 2.79 12.83 20.90
N PRO A 52 2.07 13.60 20.07
CA PRO A 52 0.88 13.10 19.39
C PRO A 52 1.26 12.17 18.25
N PHE A 53 0.69 10.96 18.17
CA PHE A 53 0.84 10.14 16.98
C PHE A 53 0.14 10.80 15.79
N ALA A 54 0.80 10.81 14.63
CA ALA A 54 0.27 11.42 13.42
C ALA A 54 0.60 10.55 12.20
N LEU A 55 -0.34 10.45 11.28
CA LEU A 55 -0.14 9.85 9.96
C LEU A 55 -0.24 10.94 8.90
N SER A 56 0.70 10.98 7.97
CA SER A 56 0.66 11.94 6.88
C SER A 56 -0.39 11.57 5.83
N PRO A 57 -0.70 12.50 4.90
CA PRO A 57 -1.16 12.12 3.56
C PRO A 57 -0.33 10.99 2.96
N GLY A 58 -0.94 10.27 2.03
CA GLY A 58 -0.31 9.14 1.38
C GLY A 58 -0.94 8.80 0.05
N MET A 59 -0.58 7.65 -0.49
CA MET A 59 -1.15 7.17 -1.74
C MET A 59 -1.39 5.67 -1.75
N TYR A 60 -2.22 5.24 -2.67
CA TYR A 60 -2.49 3.85 -2.94
C TYR A 60 -2.27 3.50 -4.42
N VAL A 61 -2.06 2.21 -4.67
CA VAL A 61 -2.06 1.60 -6.01
C VAL A 61 -2.87 0.32 -5.95
N VAL A 62 -3.82 0.18 -6.86
CA VAL A 62 -4.55 -1.05 -7.17
C VAL A 62 -4.04 -1.58 -8.50
N SER A 63 -3.37 -2.73 -8.50
CA SER A 63 -2.78 -3.33 -9.70
C SER A 63 -2.67 -4.84 -9.62
N GLU A 64 -2.36 -5.52 -10.72
CA GLU A 64 -2.04 -6.96 -10.72
C GLU A 64 -0.59 -7.24 -10.25
N LYS A 65 0.24 -6.20 -10.04
CA LYS A 65 1.63 -6.36 -9.56
C LYS A 65 1.68 -6.60 -8.06
N GLU A 66 2.65 -7.40 -7.62
CA GLU A 66 2.81 -7.84 -6.22
C GLU A 66 3.28 -6.75 -5.24
N MET A 67 4.12 -5.80 -5.66
CA MET A 67 4.51 -4.65 -4.84
C MET A 67 5.11 -3.54 -5.72
N PRO A 68 4.34 -2.50 -6.11
CA PRO A 68 4.84 -1.49 -7.04
C PRO A 68 5.55 -0.31 -6.35
N LEU A 69 5.48 -0.17 -5.02
CA LEU A 69 5.92 1.06 -4.33
C LEU A 69 7.43 1.08 -4.01
N PHE A 70 7.99 -0.03 -3.52
CA PHE A 70 9.40 -0.12 -3.14
C PHE A 70 9.90 -1.56 -3.19
N THR A 71 11.21 -1.77 -3.02
CA THR A 71 11.83 -3.09 -2.92
C THR A 71 12.69 -3.14 -1.67
N VAL A 72 12.41 -4.10 -0.79
CA VAL A 72 13.19 -4.34 0.43
C VAL A 72 14.65 -4.64 0.08
N GLY A 73 15.59 -4.04 0.83
CA GLY A 73 17.03 -4.18 0.61
C GLY A 73 17.56 -3.39 -0.59
N LYS A 74 16.76 -2.48 -1.17
CA LYS A 74 17.19 -1.52 -2.19
C LYS A 74 17.04 -0.10 -1.67
N LYS A 75 17.79 0.82 -2.26
CA LYS A 75 17.65 2.25 -1.98
C LYS A 75 16.22 2.68 -2.27
N ALA A 76 15.66 3.54 -1.42
CA ALA A 76 14.40 4.20 -1.68
C ALA A 76 14.47 4.95 -3.02
N ALA A 77 13.39 4.91 -3.78
CA ALA A 77 13.21 5.84 -4.88
C ALA A 77 12.90 7.23 -4.29
N LEU A 78 13.20 8.30 -5.02
CA LEU A 78 12.98 9.67 -4.55
C LEU A 78 11.52 9.93 -4.11
N GLY A 79 10.53 9.30 -4.74
CA GLY A 79 9.14 9.40 -4.29
C GLY A 79 8.87 8.76 -2.92
N ILE A 80 9.58 7.68 -2.58
CA ILE A 80 9.47 7.04 -1.25
C ILE A 80 10.20 7.88 -0.21
N GLU A 81 11.36 8.44 -0.54
CA GLU A 81 12.09 9.40 0.32
C GLU A 81 11.17 10.57 0.71
N MET A 82 10.62 11.30 -0.27
CA MET A 82 9.70 12.42 -0.01
C MET A 82 8.42 12.01 0.75
N GLN A 83 7.92 10.80 0.54
CA GLN A 83 6.77 10.30 1.27
C GLN A 83 7.11 9.96 2.73
N ALA A 84 8.31 9.43 2.98
CA ALA A 84 8.72 8.95 4.28
C ALA A 84 9.31 10.06 5.16
N GLU A 85 9.89 11.10 4.56
CA GLU A 85 10.46 12.25 5.28
C GLU A 85 9.48 13.39 5.47
N ASP A 86 8.68 13.70 4.43
CA ASP A 86 7.84 14.90 4.43
C ASP A 86 6.34 14.58 4.35
N GLY A 87 5.97 13.31 4.23
CA GLY A 87 4.58 12.91 4.09
C GLY A 87 3.95 13.35 2.77
N ASN A 88 4.76 13.56 1.73
CA ASN A 88 4.32 14.06 0.44
C ASN A 88 4.34 12.95 -0.65
N PRO A 89 3.16 12.41 -1.03
CA PRO A 89 3.06 11.34 -2.02
C PRO A 89 3.20 11.79 -3.47
N MET A 90 3.22 13.11 -3.76
CA MET A 90 2.99 13.62 -5.12
C MET A 90 4.01 13.05 -6.12
N LEU A 91 5.29 13.13 -5.80
CA LEU A 91 6.35 12.65 -6.68
C LEU A 91 6.30 11.12 -6.85
N LEU A 92 5.90 10.39 -5.82
CA LEU A 92 5.73 8.94 -5.91
C LEU A 92 4.59 8.59 -6.88
N ALA A 93 3.44 9.27 -6.74
CA ALA A 93 2.28 9.09 -7.61
C ALA A 93 2.64 9.38 -9.08
N ASP A 94 3.32 10.50 -9.34
CA ASP A 94 3.77 10.89 -10.68
C ASP A 94 4.73 9.86 -11.29
N SER A 95 5.68 9.35 -10.50
CA SER A 95 6.67 8.38 -10.96
C SER A 95 6.06 7.01 -11.33
N LEU A 96 4.92 6.66 -10.73
CA LEU A 96 4.22 5.39 -10.93
C LEU A 96 3.15 5.46 -12.02
N GLY A 97 2.53 6.62 -12.24
CA GLY A 97 1.49 6.78 -13.26
C GLY A 97 1.92 6.37 -14.67
N THR A 98 3.22 6.42 -14.96
CA THR A 98 3.81 6.01 -16.24
C THR A 98 4.25 4.53 -16.30
N LYS A 99 4.33 3.83 -15.16
CA LYS A 99 5.01 2.51 -15.05
C LYS A 99 4.09 1.33 -14.73
N VAL A 100 2.85 1.56 -14.30
CA VAL A 100 1.99 0.49 -13.73
C VAL A 100 0.80 0.09 -14.63
N GLY A 101 0.77 0.45 -15.91
CA GLY A 101 -0.21 -0.10 -16.88
C GLY A 101 -1.67 0.14 -16.45
N ASN A 102 -2.51 -0.90 -16.42
CA ASN A 102 -3.93 -0.88 -15.97
C ASN A 102 -4.11 -0.64 -14.45
N ALA A 103 -3.13 -0.04 -13.78
CA ALA A 103 -3.23 0.28 -12.38
C ALA A 103 -4.09 1.51 -12.15
N ARG A 104 -4.82 1.49 -11.03
CA ARG A 104 -5.48 2.68 -10.50
C ARG A 104 -4.66 3.18 -9.32
N LEU A 105 -4.28 4.45 -9.36
CA LEU A 105 -3.54 5.11 -8.30
C LEU A 105 -4.36 6.30 -7.79
N GLY A 106 -4.11 6.69 -6.55
CA GLY A 106 -4.72 7.87 -5.98
C GLY A 106 -3.99 8.34 -4.73
N ILE A 107 -4.10 9.63 -4.48
CA ILE A 107 -3.62 10.28 -3.26
C ILE A 107 -4.79 10.39 -2.28
N PHE A 108 -4.55 10.05 -1.03
CA PHE A 108 -5.43 10.38 0.08
C PHE A 108 -4.72 11.41 0.95
N ASN A 109 -5.28 12.61 1.04
CA ASN A 109 -4.61 13.72 1.73
C ASN A 109 -5.53 14.60 2.57
N THR A 110 -6.84 14.53 2.36
CA THR A 110 -7.83 15.31 3.11
C THR A 110 -8.50 14.44 4.16
N PRO A 111 -8.33 14.75 5.46
CA PRO A 111 -9.02 14.04 6.54
C PRO A 111 -10.55 14.10 6.40
N VAL A 112 -11.24 13.09 6.92
CA VAL A 112 -12.70 13.09 7.01
C VAL A 112 -13.19 14.30 7.79
N GLY A 113 -14.09 15.09 7.20
CA GLY A 113 -14.62 16.32 7.77
C GLY A 113 -13.75 17.56 7.55
N ALA A 114 -12.60 17.43 6.90
CA ALA A 114 -11.76 18.56 6.49
C ALA A 114 -12.00 18.95 5.02
N ASN A 115 -11.57 20.15 4.65
CA ASN A 115 -11.67 20.68 3.28
C ASN A 115 -10.31 20.88 2.60
N MET A 116 -9.21 20.63 3.32
CA MET A 116 -7.84 20.84 2.85
C MET A 116 -6.95 19.66 3.23
N PRO A 117 -5.86 19.42 2.47
CA PRO A 117 -4.88 18.40 2.82
C PRO A 117 -4.25 18.63 4.20
N ALA A 118 -4.16 17.57 5.01
CA ALA A 118 -3.57 17.62 6.34
C ALA A 118 -3.23 16.20 6.85
N PRO A 119 -2.28 16.05 7.80
CA PRO A 119 -2.11 14.80 8.53
C PRO A 119 -3.33 14.48 9.41
N ILE A 120 -3.51 13.21 9.75
CA ILE A 120 -4.51 12.78 10.75
C ILE A 120 -3.87 12.61 12.13
N LEU A 121 -4.38 13.37 13.08
CA LEU A 121 -4.06 13.31 14.52
C LEU A 121 -4.97 12.28 15.23
N PRO A 122 -4.80 12.02 16.55
CA PRO A 122 -5.61 11.03 17.26
C PRO A 122 -7.12 11.24 17.04
N GLY A 123 -7.82 10.18 16.61
CA GLY A 123 -9.25 10.20 16.24
C GLY A 123 -9.55 10.64 14.80
N GLY A 124 -8.57 11.13 14.06
CA GLY A 124 -8.69 11.47 12.65
C GLY A 124 -8.66 10.26 11.72
N ALA A 125 -9.18 10.40 10.50
CA ALA A 125 -9.17 9.34 9.50
C ALA A 125 -9.07 9.90 8.07
N PHE A 126 -8.51 9.11 7.17
CA PHE A 126 -8.70 9.23 5.73
C PHE A 126 -9.73 8.19 5.27
N GLU A 127 -10.58 8.56 4.33
CA GLU A 127 -11.55 7.66 3.71
C GLU A 127 -11.65 7.94 2.22
N PHE A 128 -11.54 6.89 1.40
CA PHE A 128 -11.61 7.00 -0.05
C PHE A 128 -12.14 5.71 -0.67
N GLU A 129 -12.58 5.80 -1.91
CA GLU A 129 -13.06 4.66 -2.68
C GLU A 129 -12.04 4.25 -3.74
N VAL A 130 -11.91 2.95 -3.96
CA VAL A 130 -11.09 2.37 -5.02
C VAL A 130 -11.92 1.38 -5.83
N GLU A 131 -11.72 1.37 -7.14
CA GLU A 131 -12.25 0.30 -7.99
C GLU A 131 -11.20 -0.78 -8.19
N ALA A 132 -11.62 -2.04 -8.13
CA ALA A 132 -10.76 -3.17 -8.40
C ALA A 132 -11.48 -4.23 -9.23
N ILE A 133 -10.68 -4.89 -10.06
CA ILE A 133 -11.08 -6.09 -10.80
C ILE A 133 -10.47 -7.30 -10.08
N GLU A 134 -11.19 -8.41 -10.05
CA GLU A 134 -10.72 -9.67 -9.46
C GLU A 134 -9.30 -10.02 -9.91
N GLY A 135 -8.42 -10.29 -8.94
CA GLY A 135 -6.99 -10.51 -9.14
C GLY A 135 -6.11 -9.25 -8.98
N GLN A 136 -6.70 -8.04 -8.97
CA GLN A 136 -5.98 -6.84 -8.56
C GLN A 136 -5.82 -6.79 -7.04
N LYS A 137 -4.73 -6.14 -6.61
CA LYS A 137 -4.29 -6.05 -5.23
C LYS A 137 -4.06 -4.59 -4.86
N LEU A 138 -4.29 -4.27 -3.59
CA LEU A 138 -4.06 -2.97 -2.99
C LEU A 138 -2.67 -2.90 -2.37
N THR A 139 -1.96 -1.81 -2.66
CA THR A 139 -0.80 -1.34 -1.88
C THR A 139 -1.03 0.10 -1.50
N LEU A 140 -0.51 0.52 -0.35
CA LEU A 140 -0.60 1.90 0.12
C LEU A 140 0.65 2.27 0.92
N THR A 141 0.87 3.57 1.07
CA THR A 141 1.93 4.12 1.94
C THR A 141 1.44 5.39 2.64
N THR A 142 1.87 5.59 3.90
CA THR A 142 1.66 6.81 4.69
C THR A 142 2.81 6.95 5.69
N MET A 143 3.30 8.17 5.94
CA MET A 143 4.40 8.42 6.87
C MET A 143 3.98 8.22 8.32
N PHE A 144 4.88 7.68 9.14
CA PHE A 144 4.82 7.90 10.57
C PHE A 144 5.33 9.33 10.83
N GLY A 145 4.39 10.25 11.08
CA GLY A 145 4.67 11.69 11.17
C GLY A 145 5.67 12.15 12.23
N GLN A 146 6.05 11.29 13.18
CA GLN A 146 6.97 11.63 14.28
C GLN A 146 8.30 10.87 14.12
N SER A 147 8.76 10.76 12.88
CA SER A 147 9.98 10.07 12.50
C SER A 147 10.73 10.86 11.43
N ASN A 148 11.96 10.45 11.15
CA ASN A 148 12.80 11.05 10.12
C ASN A 148 12.43 10.51 8.74
N ASP A 149 12.32 9.19 8.58
CA ASP A 149 12.03 8.57 7.28
C ASP A 149 11.22 7.26 7.40
N LEU A 150 10.37 7.15 8.43
CA LEU A 150 9.58 5.95 8.65
C LEU A 150 8.19 6.04 8.02
N PHE A 151 7.73 4.94 7.44
CA PHE A 151 6.43 4.87 6.77
C PHE A 151 5.74 3.53 6.96
N TYR A 152 4.41 3.55 6.99
CA TYR A 152 3.57 2.35 7.01
C TYR A 152 3.25 1.91 5.59
N ALA A 153 3.50 0.65 5.29
CA ALA A 153 3.11 0.01 4.04
C ALA A 153 2.97 -1.51 4.24
N PRO A 154 2.20 -2.21 3.39
CA PRO A 154 2.11 -3.65 3.54
C PRO A 154 3.37 -4.36 3.06
N SER A 155 3.74 -5.47 3.71
CA SER A 155 4.90 -6.28 3.29
C SER A 155 4.70 -7.02 1.95
N LYS A 156 3.45 -7.17 1.52
CA LYS A 156 3.01 -7.71 0.22
C LYS A 156 1.72 -7.01 -0.18
N ALA A 157 1.44 -6.88 -1.48
CA ALA A 157 0.15 -6.36 -1.91
C ALA A 157 -1.03 -7.20 -1.37
N ILE A 158 -2.09 -6.49 -1.02
CA ILE A 158 -3.26 -7.02 -0.32
C ILE A 158 -4.29 -7.44 -1.37
N ASN A 159 -4.65 -8.72 -1.39
CA ASN A 159 -5.74 -9.19 -2.25
C ASN A 159 -7.04 -8.50 -1.86
N LEU A 160 -7.75 -7.93 -2.83
CA LEU A 160 -9.09 -7.35 -2.62
C LEU A 160 -10.21 -8.38 -2.83
N PHE A 161 -9.87 -9.55 -3.36
CA PHE A 161 -10.76 -10.68 -3.57
C PHE A 161 -10.13 -11.96 -3.06
N GLU A 162 -10.91 -12.80 -2.38
CA GLU A 162 -10.51 -14.11 -1.91
C GLU A 162 -11.51 -15.15 -2.41
N LYS A 163 -11.02 -16.19 -3.11
CA LYS A 163 -11.85 -17.24 -3.72
C LYS A 163 -12.99 -16.68 -4.61
N GLY A 164 -12.74 -15.56 -5.29
CA GLY A 164 -13.69 -14.87 -6.16
C GLY A 164 -14.65 -13.91 -5.47
N GLU A 165 -14.61 -13.80 -4.14
CA GLU A 165 -15.46 -12.88 -3.38
C GLU A 165 -14.70 -11.65 -2.90
N ALA A 166 -15.37 -10.50 -2.92
CA ALA A 166 -14.83 -9.24 -2.44
C ALA A 166 -14.61 -9.32 -0.92
N ILE A 167 -13.44 -8.89 -0.44
CA ILE A 167 -13.14 -8.91 1.00
C ILE A 167 -13.89 -7.80 1.73
N SER A 168 -14.26 -8.07 2.99
CA SER A 168 -14.69 -7.09 3.98
C SER A 168 -13.92 -7.37 5.25
N SER A 169 -12.85 -6.61 5.52
CA SER A 169 -11.89 -6.99 6.57
C SER A 169 -11.09 -5.81 7.13
N ASP A 170 -10.68 -5.95 8.39
CA ASP A 170 -9.55 -5.22 8.96
C ASP A 170 -8.24 -5.79 8.42
N ILE A 171 -7.42 -4.95 7.80
CA ILE A 171 -6.15 -5.31 7.17
C ILE A 171 -4.94 -4.75 7.93
N THR A 172 -5.12 -4.21 9.13
CA THR A 172 -4.08 -3.55 9.93
C THR A 172 -2.84 -4.43 10.12
N ASP A 173 -3.04 -5.73 10.35
CA ASP A 173 -1.96 -6.74 10.48
C ASP A 173 -1.03 -6.85 9.27
N LYS A 174 -1.47 -6.37 8.11
CA LYS A 174 -0.68 -6.43 6.89
C LYS A 174 0.30 -5.27 6.81
N LEU A 175 0.07 -4.19 7.57
CA LEU A 175 0.88 -2.97 7.55
C LEU A 175 2.06 -3.12 8.51
N MET A 176 3.25 -2.90 7.97
CA MET A 176 4.49 -2.89 8.72
C MET A 176 5.05 -1.47 8.75
N LEU A 177 5.83 -1.16 9.77
CA LEU A 177 6.61 0.07 9.82
C LEU A 177 7.97 -0.17 9.16
N TRP A 178 8.23 0.61 8.11
CA TRP A 178 9.44 0.56 7.31
C TRP A 178 10.29 1.79 7.57
N ASP A 179 11.59 1.61 7.44
CA ASP A 179 12.62 2.63 7.39
C ASP A 179 13.05 2.77 5.92
N ALA A 180 12.99 3.99 5.37
CA ALA A 180 13.34 4.25 3.98
C ALA A 180 14.85 4.14 3.71
N GLY A 181 15.64 4.33 4.76
CA GLY A 181 17.09 4.32 4.77
C GLY A 181 17.70 5.56 4.14
N THR A 182 17.01 6.70 4.24
CA THR A 182 17.42 7.97 3.63
C THR A 182 17.98 8.92 4.68
N GLU A 183 17.42 8.97 5.88
CA GLU A 183 17.91 9.77 7.01
C GLU A 183 18.25 8.93 8.25
N VAL A 184 19.20 9.41 9.06
CA VAL A 184 19.47 8.81 10.37
C VAL A 184 18.32 9.11 11.31
N ASN A 185 17.72 8.05 11.85
CA ASN A 185 16.64 8.17 12.83
C ASN A 185 17.07 8.93 14.09
N GLU A 186 16.20 9.84 14.51
CA GLU A 186 16.20 10.48 15.81
C GLU A 186 15.05 9.93 16.66
N GLU A 187 15.09 10.16 17.97
CA GLU A 187 14.05 9.66 18.88
C GLU A 187 12.66 10.19 18.47
N PRO A 188 11.64 9.31 18.36
CA PRO A 188 10.34 9.71 17.86
C PRO A 188 9.70 10.80 18.72
N GLY A 189 9.18 11.82 18.06
CA GLY A 189 8.50 12.96 18.69
C GLY A 189 9.43 14.08 19.18
N THR A 190 10.75 13.86 19.26
CA THR A 190 11.72 14.84 19.77
C THR A 190 12.79 15.25 18.75
N GLY A 191 13.08 14.40 17.76
CA GLY A 191 14.07 14.67 16.71
C GLY A 191 13.83 15.99 15.97
N ALA A 192 14.89 16.76 15.75
CA ALA A 192 14.83 18.10 15.19
C ALA A 192 14.58 18.10 13.67
N ASN A 193 14.90 16.99 13.00
CA ASN A 193 14.75 16.84 11.55
C ASN A 193 13.51 16.03 11.16
N GLN A 194 12.65 15.68 12.12
CA GLN A 194 11.36 15.07 11.83
C GLN A 194 10.39 16.12 11.27
N ALA A 195 9.53 15.75 10.32
CA ALA A 195 8.67 16.68 9.58
C ALA A 195 7.96 17.79 10.41
N PRO A 196 7.40 17.50 11.60
CA PRO A 196 6.74 18.54 12.40
C PRO A 196 7.67 19.60 13.00
N ARG A 197 8.99 19.35 13.02
CA ARG A 197 10.01 20.16 13.70
C ARG A 197 11.13 20.65 12.78
N GLN A 198 11.32 20.01 11.63
CA GLN A 198 12.33 20.44 10.66
C GLN A 198 12.05 21.85 10.13
N LYS A 199 13.11 22.59 9.82
CA LYS A 199 13.01 23.97 9.32
C LYS A 199 12.52 24.04 7.87
N MET A 200 12.89 23.05 7.08
CA MET A 200 12.56 22.86 5.67
C MET A 200 12.53 21.36 5.39
N ALA A 201 11.87 20.96 4.30
CA ALA A 201 11.85 19.57 3.83
C ALA A 201 13.26 19.03 3.55
N ASN A 202 13.48 17.73 3.77
CA ASN A 202 14.72 16.99 3.47
C ASN A 202 15.97 17.64 4.11
N MET A 203 15.96 17.77 5.44
CA MET A 203 17.00 18.47 6.21
C MET A 203 17.77 17.57 7.19
N GLY A 204 17.41 16.28 7.33
CA GLY A 204 18.08 15.37 8.24
C GLY A 204 19.40 14.84 7.70
N MET A 205 20.11 14.12 8.59
CA MET A 205 21.42 13.57 8.26
C MET A 205 21.27 12.34 7.37
N VAL A 206 21.76 12.41 6.14
CA VAL A 206 21.65 11.30 5.17
C VAL A 206 22.36 10.03 5.67
N GLU A 207 21.66 8.89 5.71
CA GLU A 207 22.24 7.59 6.14
C GLU A 207 22.71 6.69 4.98
N LYS A 208 22.23 6.93 3.75
CA LYS A 208 22.55 6.15 2.52
C LYS A 208 22.25 4.64 2.66
N GLY A 209 21.25 4.31 3.46
CA GLY A 209 20.76 2.97 3.70
C GLY A 209 19.90 2.42 2.56
N VAL A 210 19.05 1.46 2.93
CA VAL A 210 18.12 0.77 2.05
C VAL A 210 16.82 0.53 2.79
N VAL A 211 15.72 0.39 2.03
CA VAL A 211 14.41 0.13 2.62
C VAL A 211 14.42 -1.18 3.40
N LYS A 212 14.07 -1.13 4.67
CA LYS A 212 14.09 -2.27 5.61
C LYS A 212 12.97 -2.12 6.64
N LEU A 213 12.67 -3.20 7.36
CA LEU A 213 11.84 -3.09 8.56
C LEU A 213 12.60 -2.27 9.60
N VAL A 214 11.88 -1.44 10.36
CA VAL A 214 12.48 -0.68 11.46
C VAL A 214 13.16 -1.64 12.44
N ALA A 215 14.43 -1.38 12.70
CA ALA A 215 15.30 -2.21 13.52
C ALA A 215 16.45 -1.38 14.11
N ASP A 216 16.11 -0.29 14.80
CA ASP A 216 17.04 0.59 15.50
C ASP A 216 16.85 0.51 17.04
N SER A 217 17.45 1.44 17.77
CA SER A 217 17.41 1.48 19.24
C SER A 217 16.19 2.21 19.82
N PHE A 218 15.30 2.77 18.98
CA PHE A 218 14.14 3.52 19.47
C PHE A 218 12.93 2.61 19.66
N THR A 219 12.01 3.08 20.49
CA THR A 219 10.73 2.42 20.73
C THR A 219 9.64 3.15 19.99
N TYR A 220 8.84 2.38 19.24
CA TYR A 220 7.68 2.87 18.51
C TYR A 220 6.41 2.23 19.07
N PRO A 221 5.25 2.92 18.99
CA PRO A 221 4.00 2.29 19.34
C PRO A 221 3.72 1.08 18.44
N GLU A 222 3.07 0.06 19.00
CA GLU A 222 2.59 -1.07 18.20
C GLU A 222 1.62 -0.57 17.12
N THR A 223 1.78 -1.02 15.88
CA THR A 223 0.92 -0.58 14.76
C THR A 223 -0.57 -0.63 15.10
N LYS A 224 -1.03 -1.71 15.73
CA LYS A 224 -2.44 -1.91 16.11
C LYS A 224 -2.95 -1.02 17.23
N SER A 225 -2.09 -0.36 17.99
CA SER A 225 -2.53 0.58 19.04
C SER A 225 -2.73 1.99 18.51
N VAL A 226 -2.24 2.30 17.31
CA VAL A 226 -2.25 3.66 16.75
C VAL A 226 -2.82 3.79 15.34
N LEU A 227 -2.78 2.72 14.55
CA LEU A 227 -3.27 2.66 13.18
C LEU A 227 -4.33 1.57 13.05
N LYS A 228 -5.42 1.88 12.33
CA LYS A 228 -6.37 0.90 11.85
C LYS A 228 -6.64 1.11 10.36
N VAL A 229 -6.62 0.03 9.58
CA VAL A 229 -6.97 0.09 8.15
C VAL A 229 -8.04 -0.95 7.83
N THR A 230 -9.15 -0.51 7.25
CA THR A 230 -10.26 -1.39 6.86
C THR A 230 -10.57 -1.28 5.37
N VAL A 231 -11.05 -2.39 4.82
CA VAL A 231 -11.51 -2.53 3.43
C VAL A 231 -12.92 -3.08 3.45
N THR A 232 -13.87 -2.37 2.83
CA THR A 232 -15.28 -2.78 2.80
C THR A 232 -15.83 -2.63 1.38
N PRO A 233 -16.53 -3.63 0.81
CA PRO A 233 -17.19 -3.48 -0.48
C PRO A 233 -18.27 -2.38 -0.41
N VAL A 234 -18.37 -1.59 -1.47
CA VAL A 234 -19.44 -0.61 -1.65
C VAL A 234 -20.42 -1.20 -2.67
N ASN A 235 -21.63 -1.48 -2.22
CA ASN A 235 -22.73 -1.95 -3.07
C ASN A 235 -23.46 -0.78 -3.73
#